data_AF-A0A9P5Y4Y6-F1
#
_entry.id   AF-A0A9P5Y4Y6-F1
#
_cell.length_a   1.000
_cell.length_b   1.000
_cell.length_c   1.000
_cell.angle_alpha   90.00
_cell.angle_beta   90.00
_cell.angle_gamma   90.00
#
_symmetry.space_group_name_H-M   'P 1'
#
loop_
_entity.id
_entity.type
_entity.pdbx_description
1 polymer ?
#
loop_
_entity_poly.entity_id
_entity_poly.type
_entity_poly.pdbx_seq_one_letter_code
_entity_poly.pdbx_strand_id
1 'polypeptide(L)'
;MQFNVALLATALLVSASPALSAVVTFFAGSGCTGQVVGQSTDLPPNDCLTAGSGSARSIGYSGVPNEIFFFESGGAHDTCTNGAQATFGGGSGCSTAPDG
;
A
#
# COMPACT_ATOMS: atom_id res chain seq x y z
N MET A 1 -47.32 -36.66 -18.99
CA MET A 1 -46.45 -35.67 -19.66
C MET A 1 -45.54 -35.10 -18.59
N GLN A 2 -44.24 -35.40 -18.63
CA GLN A 2 -43.29 -35.02 -17.58
C GLN A 2 -42.59 -33.74 -18.03
N PHE A 3 -42.86 -32.63 -17.35
CA PHE A 3 -42.22 -31.34 -17.60
C PHE A 3 -40.85 -31.30 -16.89
N ASN A 4 -39.77 -31.39 -17.66
CA ASN A 4 -38.42 -31.16 -17.16
C ASN A 4 -38.13 -29.65 -17.19
N VAL A 5 -38.19 -29.00 -16.02
CA VAL A 5 -37.78 -27.61 -15.88
C VAL A 5 -36.29 -27.59 -15.53
N ALA A 6 -35.45 -27.37 -16.54
CA ALA A 6 -34.04 -27.06 -16.34
C ALA A 6 -33.91 -25.63 -15.82
N LEU A 7 -33.70 -25.46 -14.52
CA LEU A 7 -33.48 -24.17 -13.88
C LEU A 7 -32.00 -23.78 -14.05
N LEU A 8 -31.69 -22.94 -15.04
CA LEU A 8 -30.37 -22.33 -15.20
C LEU A 8 -30.23 -21.17 -14.19
N ALA A 9 -29.67 -21.47 -13.03
CA ALA A 9 -29.24 -20.44 -12.08
C ALA A 9 -27.93 -19.83 -12.57
N THR A 10 -27.99 -18.71 -13.28
CA THR A 10 -26.83 -17.86 -13.54
C THR A 10 -26.40 -17.21 -12.23
N ALA A 11 -25.41 -17.81 -11.57
CA ALA A 11 -24.73 -17.18 -10.44
C ALA A 11 -23.96 -15.96 -10.96
N LEU A 12 -24.52 -14.76 -10.78
CA LEU A 12 -23.74 -13.52 -10.84
C LEU A 12 -22.74 -13.57 -9.68
N LEU A 13 -21.53 -14.04 -9.97
CA LEU A 13 -20.37 -13.77 -9.14
C LEU A 13 -20.09 -12.28 -9.25
N VAL A 14 -20.71 -11.48 -8.39
CA VAL A 14 -20.16 -10.18 -8.02
C VAL A 14 -18.81 -10.48 -7.38
N SER A 15 -17.76 -10.44 -8.20
CA SER A 15 -16.40 -10.32 -7.73
C SER A 15 -16.31 -8.95 -7.06
N ALA A 16 -16.57 -8.92 -5.75
CA ALA A 16 -16.16 -7.79 -4.94
C ALA A 16 -14.64 -7.73 -5.08
N SER A 17 -14.16 -6.82 -5.94
CA SER A 17 -12.73 -6.52 -6.02
C SER A 17 -12.27 -6.22 -4.60
N PRO A 18 -11.27 -6.92 -4.04
CA PRO A 18 -10.70 -6.50 -2.77
C PRO A 18 -10.28 -5.04 -2.95
N ALA A 19 -10.70 -4.15 -2.06
CA ALA A 19 -10.24 -2.77 -2.09
C ALA A 19 -8.70 -2.80 -2.12
N LEU A 20 -8.11 -2.40 -3.26
CA LEU A 20 -6.67 -2.44 -3.56
C LEU A 20 -5.96 -1.31 -2.81
N SER A 21 -6.17 -1.25 -1.51
CA SER A 21 -5.68 -0.22 -0.61
C SER A 21 -4.37 -0.70 -0.01
N ALA A 22 -3.29 0.01 -0.31
CA ALA A 22 -2.01 -0.27 0.32
C ALA A 22 -2.04 0.24 1.76
N VAL A 23 -1.52 -0.56 2.68
CA VAL A 23 -1.26 -0.16 4.06
C VAL A 23 0.23 0.08 4.19
N VAL A 24 0.59 1.26 4.70
CA VAL A 24 1.97 1.66 4.98
C VAL A 24 2.13 1.90 6.48
N THR A 25 3.15 1.30 7.08
CA THR A 25 3.42 1.35 8.52
C THR A 25 4.85 1.82 8.76
N PHE A 26 5.02 2.79 9.65
CA PHE A 26 6.30 3.37 10.00
C PHE A 26 6.79 2.79 11.33
N PHE A 27 8.05 2.35 11.37
CA PHE A 27 8.63 1.69 12.54
C PHE A 27 9.84 2.45 13.07
N ALA A 28 9.97 2.52 14.39
CA ALA A 28 11.14 3.12 15.07
C ALA A 28 12.42 2.29 14.96
N GLY A 29 12.31 0.98 14.68
CA GLY A 29 13.44 0.09 14.45
C GLY A 29 13.75 -0.09 12.97
N SER A 30 14.93 -0.61 12.63
CA SER A 30 15.27 -1.04 11.28
C SER A 30 14.54 -2.34 10.91
N GLY A 31 14.30 -2.56 9.61
CA GLY A 31 13.73 -3.82 9.13
C GLY A 31 12.30 -4.11 9.61
N CYS A 32 11.49 -3.07 9.79
CA CYS A 32 10.09 -3.12 10.21
C CYS A 32 9.91 -3.79 11.58
N THR A 33 10.81 -3.45 12.50
CA THR A 33 10.82 -3.93 13.88
C THR A 33 10.64 -2.79 14.88
N GLY A 34 10.36 -3.14 16.14
CA GLY A 34 10.18 -2.15 17.20
C GLY A 34 8.78 -1.51 17.19
N GLN A 35 8.65 -0.36 17.85
CA GLN A 35 7.35 0.31 17.95
C GLN A 35 6.93 0.92 16.61
N VAL A 36 5.63 0.82 16.32
CA VAL A 36 4.98 1.56 15.23
C VAL A 36 4.88 3.03 15.64
N VAL A 37 5.43 3.91 14.82
CA VAL A 37 5.44 5.38 15.02
C VAL A 37 4.45 6.11 14.13
N GLY A 38 3.86 5.40 13.17
CA GLY A 38 2.82 5.92 12.29
C GLY A 38 2.25 4.81 11.42
N GLN A 39 1.04 5.02 10.91
CA GLN A 39 0.40 4.10 9.99
C GLN A 39 -0.53 4.87 9.07
N SER A 40 -0.56 4.50 7.80
CA SER A 40 -1.57 4.92 6.84
C SER A 40 -2.23 3.67 6.26
N THR A 41 -3.52 3.57 6.51
CA THR A 41 -4.41 2.58 5.91
C THR A 41 -5.27 3.35 4.92
N ASP A 42 -5.40 2.88 3.68
CA ASP A 42 -6.11 3.59 2.61
C ASP A 42 -5.30 4.63 1.84
N LEU A 43 -4.14 4.18 1.34
CA LEU A 43 -3.44 4.89 0.27
C LEU A 43 -4.06 4.52 -1.09
N PRO A 44 -4.77 5.44 -1.75
CA PRO A 44 -5.26 5.21 -3.09
C PRO A 44 -4.10 5.18 -4.09
N PRO A 45 -4.31 4.56 -5.26
CA PRO A 45 -3.30 4.53 -6.31
C PRO A 45 -2.95 5.95 -6.78
N ASN A 46 -1.65 6.19 -6.98
CA ASN A 46 -1.06 7.48 -7.36
C ASN A 46 -1.18 8.60 -6.30
N ASP A 47 -1.39 8.24 -5.04
CA ASP A 47 -1.33 9.19 -3.93
C ASP A 47 0.03 9.20 -3.25
N CYS A 48 0.38 10.35 -2.69
CA CYS A 48 1.67 10.62 -2.08
C CYS A 48 1.51 10.88 -0.60
N LEU A 49 1.90 9.90 0.21
CA LEU A 49 1.99 10.10 1.65
C LEU A 49 3.30 10.78 2.01
N THR A 50 3.22 11.85 2.79
CA THR A 50 4.40 12.39 3.47
C THR A 50 4.61 11.66 4.79
N ALA A 51 5.79 11.05 4.95
CA ALA A 51 6.20 10.43 6.21
C ALA A 51 6.53 11.52 7.24
N GLY A 52 5.52 12.02 7.96
CA GLY A 52 5.68 13.11 8.93
C GLY A 52 6.42 12.77 10.22
N SER A 53 7.00 11.58 10.36
CA SER A 53 7.69 11.16 11.58
C SER A 53 9.19 11.04 11.35
N GLY A 54 9.97 12.05 11.79
CA GLY A 54 11.45 12.01 11.81
C GLY A 54 12.06 10.95 12.72
N SER A 55 11.25 10.02 13.24
CA SER A 55 11.64 8.89 14.10
C SER A 55 11.51 7.54 13.40
N ALA A 56 10.98 7.49 12.17
CA ALA A 56 10.85 6.24 11.43
C ALA A 56 12.22 5.81 10.89
N ARG A 57 12.63 4.58 11.17
CA ARG A 57 13.85 3.96 10.62
C ARG A 57 13.55 2.96 9.50
N SER A 58 12.32 2.47 9.44
CA SER A 58 11.87 1.60 8.36
C SER A 58 10.38 1.73 8.10
N ILE A 59 10.00 1.37 6.88
CA ILE A 59 8.65 1.50 6.36
C ILE A 59 8.21 0.13 5.86
N GLY A 60 7.18 -0.43 6.49
CA GLY A 60 6.51 -1.63 6.04
C GLY A 60 5.37 -1.27 5.11
N TYR A 61 5.16 -2.06 4.07
CA TYR A 61 3.99 -1.93 3.20
C TYR A 61 3.34 -3.29 3.00
N SER A 62 2.03 -3.28 2.77
CA SER A 62 1.24 -4.47 2.46
C SER A 62 0.03 -4.14 1.61
N GLY A 63 -0.47 -5.11 0.85
CA GLY A 63 -1.63 -4.91 -0.02
C GLY A 63 -1.34 -4.04 -1.25
N VAL A 64 -0.06 -3.85 -1.61
CA VAL A 64 0.31 -3.09 -2.81
C VAL A 64 -0.08 -3.88 -4.06
N PRO A 65 -0.88 -3.33 -4.98
CA PRO A 65 -1.40 -4.09 -6.11
C PRO A 65 -0.38 -4.34 -7.22
N ASN A 66 0.45 -3.33 -7.52
CA ASN A 66 1.40 -3.38 -8.65
C ASN A 66 2.80 -2.98 -8.22
N GLU A 67 2.97 -1.74 -7.76
CA GLU A 67 4.27 -1.17 -7.39
C GLU A 67 4.07 -0.13 -6.28
N ILE A 68 5.12 0.07 -5.49
CA ILE A 68 5.23 1.15 -4.51
C ILE A 68 6.55 1.90 -4.73
N PHE A 69 6.48 3.22 -4.60
CA PHE A 69 7.60 4.13 -4.84
C PHE A 69 7.92 4.88 -3.55
N PHE A 70 9.20 4.97 -3.24
CA PHE A 70 9.72 5.74 -2.11
C PHE A 70 10.50 6.93 -2.63
N PHE A 71 10.21 8.10 -2.07
CA PHE A 71 10.80 9.37 -2.46
C PHE A 71 11.42 10.01 -1.22
N GLU A 72 12.55 10.68 -1.40
CA GLU A 72 13.05 11.63 -0.42
C GLU A 72 12.28 12.95 -0.61
N SER A 73 11.71 13.48 0.48
CA SER A 73 10.97 14.73 0.40
C SER A 73 11.94 15.90 0.22
N GLY A 74 11.72 16.72 -0.81
CA GLY A 74 12.39 18.02 -0.96
C GLY A 74 11.77 19.13 -0.11
N GLY A 75 10.71 18.85 0.67
CA GLY A 75 10.03 19.79 1.55
C GLY A 75 8.53 19.51 1.75
N ALA A 76 7.87 20.33 2.58
CA ALA A 76 6.48 20.14 3.01
C ALA A 76 5.41 20.20 1.89
N HIS A 77 5.79 20.58 0.67
CA HIS A 77 4.89 20.70 -0.49
C HIS A 77 5.25 19.74 -1.63
N ASP A 78 6.11 18.76 -1.37
CA ASP A 78 6.60 17.87 -2.42
C ASP A 78 5.63 16.71 -2.65
N THR A 79 5.06 16.64 -3.85
CA THR A 79 4.13 15.58 -4.28
C THR A 79 4.89 14.46 -5.01
N CYS A 80 5.88 13.88 -4.35
CA CYS A 80 6.74 12.83 -4.90
C CYS A 80 7.45 13.21 -6.21
N THR A 81 7.81 14.47 -6.40
CA THR A 81 8.30 14.95 -7.70
C THR A 81 9.81 14.79 -7.88
N ASN A 82 10.55 14.57 -6.80
CA ASN A 82 12.02 14.47 -6.79
C ASN A 82 12.60 13.12 -7.26
N GLY A 83 11.81 12.31 -7.96
CA GLY A 83 12.23 11.00 -8.47
C GLY A 83 12.26 9.93 -7.39
N ALA A 84 11.82 8.72 -7.74
CA ALA A 84 11.77 7.61 -6.80
C ALA A 84 13.20 7.15 -6.47
N GLN A 85 13.53 7.14 -5.17
CA GLN A 85 14.79 6.61 -4.65
C GLN A 85 14.77 5.09 -4.58
N ALA A 86 13.58 4.51 -4.36
CA ALA A 86 13.37 3.08 -4.44
C ALA A 86 12.01 2.77 -5.08
N THR A 87 11.96 1.65 -5.80
CA THR A 87 10.74 1.10 -6.38
C THR A 87 10.69 -0.38 -6.05
N PHE A 88 9.55 -0.83 -5.54
CA PHE A 88 9.31 -2.23 -5.23
C PHE A 88 8.04 -2.70 -5.91
N GLY A 89 8.01 -3.99 -6.26
CA GLY A 89 6.82 -4.62 -6.81
C GLY A 89 5.71 -4.80 -5.77
N GLY A 90 4.59 -5.33 -6.24
CA GLY A 90 3.39 -5.53 -5.45
C GLY A 90 3.55 -6.55 -4.32
N GLY A 91 2.55 -6.57 -3.44
CA GLY A 91 2.49 -7.42 -2.26
C GLY A 91 2.85 -6.66 -1.00
N SER A 92 3.71 -7.29 -0.19
CA SER A 92 4.14 -6.78 1.11
C SER A 92 5.65 -6.79 1.21
N GLY A 93 6.19 -5.82 1.93
CA GLY A 93 7.63 -5.71 2.09
C GLY A 93 8.01 -4.71 3.17
N CYS A 94 9.31 -4.54 3.32
CA CYS A 94 9.91 -3.62 4.26
C CYS A 94 11.08 -2.92 3.59
N SER A 95 11.13 -1.60 3.73
CA SER A 95 12.25 -0.78 3.28
C SER A 95 12.83 0.02 4.44
N THR A 96 14.12 0.34 4.36
CA THR A 96 14.71 1.39 5.20
C THR A 96 14.03 2.71 4.87
N ALA A 97 13.68 3.49 5.89
CA ALA A 97 13.17 4.85 5.67
C ALA A 97 14.31 5.68 5.07
N PRO A 98 14.08 6.45 3.98
CA PRO A 98 15.10 7.37 3.47
C PRO A 98 15.55 8.35 4.57
N ASP A 99 16.77 8.87 4.45
CA ASP A 99 17.28 9.86 5.39
C ASP A 99 16.57 11.21 5.13
N GLY A 100 15.54 11.55 5.91
CA GLY A 100 14.84 12.85 5.78
C GLY A 100 13.40 12.86 6.25
#